data_AF-A0A7V8JZH3-F1
#
_entry.id   AF-A0A7V8JZH3-F1
#
_cell.length_a   1.000
_cell.length_b   1.000
_cell.length_c   1.000
_cell.angle_alpha   90.00
_cell.angle_beta   90.00
_cell.angle_gamma   90.00
#
_symmetry.space_group_name_H-M   'P 1'
#
loop_
_entity.id
_entity.type
_entity.pdbx_description
1 polymer ?
#
loop_
_entity_poly.entity_id
_entity_poly.type
_entity_poly.pdbx_seq_one_letter_code
_entity_poly.pdbx_strand_id
1 'polypeptide(L)'
;MLLKIIKLVLLSLITLGLGGAAFLHGFRGWRAGQVEVWRKGQAPFVATVDGTLPITFTVEVWSWMIIGAGVFLLGVGIVIKFLFAARAERQAMLARMDDAFLHSSREEPIPRGVALAIIGAVVAFFVYLGFSIHAQ
;
A
#
# COMPACT_ATOMS: atom_id res chain seq x y z
N MET A 1 19.92 11.25 -18.50
CA MET A 1 20.13 10.20 -17.48
C MET A 1 19.81 10.70 -16.06
N LEU A 2 20.40 11.81 -15.62
CA LEU A 2 20.17 12.41 -14.28
C LEU A 2 18.68 12.65 -13.97
N LEU A 3 17.93 13.28 -14.90
CA LEU A 3 16.50 13.55 -14.76
C LEU A 3 15.67 12.28 -14.48
N LYS A 4 16.03 11.15 -15.09
CA LYS A 4 15.31 9.87 -14.94
C LYS A 4 15.51 9.28 -13.56
N ILE A 5 16.74 9.37 -13.04
CA ILE A 5 17.06 8.95 -11.68
C ILE A 5 16.30 9.84 -10.67
N ILE A 6 16.27 11.15 -10.89
CA ILE A 6 15.49 12.08 -10.04
C ILE A 6 14.01 11.71 -10.05
N LYS A 7 13.42 11.44 -11.22
CA LYS A 7 12.02 10.99 -11.33
C LYS A 7 11.77 9.69 -10.56
N LEU A 8 12.65 8.70 -10.67
CA LEU A 8 12.52 7.43 -9.96
C LEU A 8 12.61 7.63 -8.44
N VAL A 9 13.58 8.44 -7.99
CA VAL A 9 13.75 8.78 -6.57
C VAL A 9 12.51 9.50 -6.04
N LEU A 10 11.99 10.50 -6.77
CA LEU A 10 10.77 11.20 -6.39
C LEU A 10 9.57 10.26 -6.32
N LEU A 11 9.40 9.37 -7.31
CA LEU A 11 8.33 8.38 -7.31
C LEU A 11 8.45 7.45 -6.11
N SER A 12 9.64 6.91 -5.83
CA SER A 12 9.88 6.07 -4.66
C SER A 12 9.59 6.80 -3.35
N LEU A 13 10.00 8.06 -3.22
CA LEU A 13 9.72 8.88 -2.03
C LEU A 13 8.22 9.13 -1.86
N ILE A 14 7.48 9.42 -2.94
CA ILE A 14 6.03 9.60 -2.90
C ILE A 14 5.35 8.29 -2.50
N THR A 15 5.72 7.17 -3.11
CA THR A 15 5.15 5.84 -2.79
C THR A 15 5.42 5.46 -1.33
N LEU A 16 6.65 5.63 -0.85
CA LEU A 16 7.01 5.37 0.55
C LEU A 16 6.26 6.32 1.51
N GLY A 17 6.19 7.61 1.17
CA GLY A 17 5.50 8.62 1.98
C GLY A 17 4.00 8.34 2.07
N LEU A 18 3.33 8.09 0.95
CA LEU A 18 1.90 7.78 0.90
C LEU A 18 1.59 6.47 1.62
N GLY A 19 2.36 5.41 1.37
CA GLY A 19 2.17 4.13 2.04
C GLY A 19 2.38 4.23 3.55
N GLY A 20 3.45 4.91 3.97
CA GLY A 20 3.73 5.16 5.39
C GLY A 20 2.66 6.02 6.07
N ALA A 21 2.19 7.09 5.40
CA ALA A 21 1.14 7.95 5.94
C ALA A 21 -0.20 7.22 6.08
N ALA A 22 -0.60 6.45 5.08
CA ALA A 22 -1.79 5.60 5.12
C ALA A 22 -1.70 4.56 6.24
N PHE A 23 -0.56 3.88 6.38
CA PHE A 23 -0.34 2.92 7.45
C PHE A 23 -0.44 3.58 8.83
N LEU A 24 0.23 4.72 9.00
CA LEU A 24 0.21 5.48 10.25
C LEU A 24 -1.19 6.01 10.59
N HIS A 25 -1.99 6.37 9.59
CA HIS A 25 -3.37 6.78 9.80
C HIS A 25 -4.20 5.66 10.43
N GLY A 26 -4.17 4.46 9.82
CA GLY A 26 -4.85 3.29 10.39
C GLY A 26 -4.29 2.91 11.75
N PHE A 27 -2.97 2.89 11.93
CA PHE A 27 -2.33 2.57 13.22
C PHE A 27 -2.71 3.56 14.34
N ARG A 28 -2.82 4.86 14.02
CA ARG A 28 -3.29 5.87 14.97
C ARG A 28 -4.76 5.66 15.33
N GLY A 29 -5.61 5.35 14.35
CA GLY A 29 -7.01 5.02 14.59
C GLY A 29 -7.17 3.79 15.49
N TRP A 30 -6.39 2.73 15.22
CA TRP A 30 -6.31 1.54 16.06
C TRP A 30 -5.95 1.88 17.51
N ARG A 31 -4.85 2.63 17.70
CA ARG A 31 -4.34 3.01 19.02
C ARG A 31 -5.31 3.93 19.77
N ALA A 32 -6.01 4.82 19.07
CA ALA A 32 -6.97 5.73 19.66
C ALA A 32 -8.32 5.06 19.97
N GLY A 33 -8.56 3.84 19.48
CA GLY A 33 -9.85 3.15 19.61
C GLY A 33 -10.98 3.83 18.83
N GLN A 34 -10.66 4.81 17.98
CA GLN A 34 -11.62 5.59 17.20
C GLN A 34 -11.03 6.05 15.86
N VAL A 35 -11.88 6.10 14.83
CA VAL A 35 -11.51 6.57 13.49
C VAL A 35 -12.64 7.41 12.89
N GLU A 36 -12.29 8.52 12.24
CA GLU A 36 -13.27 9.33 11.51
C GLU A 36 -13.50 8.74 10.13
N VAL A 37 -14.74 8.39 9.83
CA VAL A 37 -15.14 7.73 8.59
C VAL A 37 -15.86 8.74 7.71
N TRP A 38 -15.36 8.89 6.49
CA TRP A 38 -15.95 9.76 5.47
C TRP A 38 -16.64 8.89 4.42
N ARG A 39 -17.97 8.91 4.39
CA ARG A 39 -18.75 8.17 3.38
C ARG A 39 -19.48 9.14 2.46
N LYS A 40 -19.42 8.87 1.15
CA LYS A 40 -20.08 9.70 0.13
C LYS A 40 -21.59 9.82 0.42
N GLY A 41 -22.08 11.06 0.52
CA GLY A 41 -23.49 11.36 0.78
C GLY A 41 -23.91 11.27 2.26
N GLN A 42 -22.98 11.10 3.19
CA GLN A 42 -23.23 11.15 4.63
C GLN A 42 -22.28 12.16 5.29
N ALA A 43 -22.72 12.74 6.42
CA ALA A 43 -21.82 13.54 7.25
C ALA A 43 -20.70 12.63 7.82
N PRO A 44 -19.47 13.14 7.96
CA PRO A 44 -18.41 12.39 8.62
C PRO A 44 -18.83 12.01 10.03
N PHE A 45 -18.53 10.78 10.43
CA PHE A 45 -18.86 10.25 11.75
C PHE A 45 -17.69 9.47 12.32
N VAL A 46 -17.65 9.37 13.65
CA VAL A 46 -16.58 8.64 14.35
C VAL A 46 -17.05 7.22 14.63
N ALA A 47 -16.33 6.22 14.12
CA ALA A 47 -16.50 4.82 14.48
C ALA A 47 -15.51 4.47 15.60
N THR A 48 -15.97 3.76 16.63
CA THR A 48 -15.15 3.36 17.80
C THR A 48 -15.16 1.84 17.97
N VAL A 49 -14.14 1.30 18.66
CA VAL A 49 -14.02 -0.15 18.95
C VAL A 49 -15.23 -0.68 19.72
N ASP A 50 -15.67 0.06 20.74
CA ASP A 50 -16.78 -0.32 21.62
C ASP A 50 -18.10 0.36 21.23
N GLY A 51 -18.16 0.92 20.02
CA GLY A 51 -19.28 1.72 19.55
C GLY A 51 -20.42 0.92 18.93
N THR A 52 -21.39 1.65 18.38
CA THR A 52 -22.48 1.09 17.58
C THR A 52 -22.01 0.54 16.22
N LEU A 53 -20.80 0.90 15.77
CA LEU A 53 -20.23 0.54 14.46
C LEU A 53 -18.81 -0.07 14.58
N PRO A 54 -18.61 -1.15 15.37
CA PRO A 54 -17.29 -1.71 15.65
C PRO A 54 -16.66 -2.37 14.41
N ILE A 55 -17.50 -2.95 13.54
CA ILE A 55 -17.06 -3.53 12.26
C ILE A 55 -16.55 -2.43 11.34
N THR A 56 -17.22 -1.26 11.29
CA THR A 56 -16.76 -0.15 10.44
C THR A 56 -15.43 0.40 10.93
N PHE A 57 -15.27 0.56 12.25
CA PHE A 57 -13.97 0.92 12.84
C PHE A 57 -12.87 -0.05 12.41
N THR A 58 -13.11 -1.34 12.60
CA THR A 58 -12.13 -2.40 12.33
C THR A 58 -11.76 -2.41 10.84
N VAL A 59 -12.75 -2.43 9.96
CA VAL A 59 -12.52 -2.45 8.51
C VAL A 59 -11.75 -1.22 8.06
N GLU A 60 -12.11 -0.02 8.52
CA GLU A 60 -11.44 1.22 8.09
C GLU A 60 -9.98 1.24 8.53
N VAL A 61 -9.72 1.01 9.83
CA VAL A 61 -8.38 0.98 10.42
C VAL A 61 -7.47 -0.02 9.71
N TRP A 62 -7.94 -1.26 9.54
CA TRP A 62 -7.14 -2.30 8.92
C TRP A 62 -6.97 -2.11 7.41
N SER A 63 -7.96 -1.57 6.71
CA SER A 63 -7.83 -1.26 5.28
C SER A 63 -6.72 -0.23 5.04
N TRP A 64 -6.70 0.85 5.83
CA TRP A 64 -5.63 1.85 5.78
C TRP A 64 -4.26 1.25 6.08
N MET A 65 -4.17 0.37 7.09
CA MET A 65 -2.92 -0.32 7.42
C MET A 65 -2.45 -1.25 6.30
N ILE A 66 -3.32 -2.07 5.73
CA ILE A 66 -2.93 -3.04 4.69
C ILE A 66 -2.56 -2.32 3.39
N ILE A 67 -3.41 -1.39 2.94
CA ILE A 67 -3.15 -0.61 1.73
C ILE A 67 -1.86 0.21 1.92
N GLY A 68 -1.71 0.86 3.08
CA GLY A 68 -0.51 1.61 3.42
C GLY A 68 0.75 0.75 3.41
N ALA A 69 0.72 -0.42 4.07
CA ALA A 69 1.83 -1.37 4.09
C ALA A 69 2.17 -1.89 2.69
N GLY A 70 1.16 -2.25 1.89
CA GLY A 70 1.34 -2.73 0.52
C GLY A 70 2.03 -1.68 -0.36
N VAL A 71 1.51 -0.45 -0.35
CA VAL A 71 2.10 0.67 -1.09
C VAL A 71 3.52 0.97 -0.61
N PHE A 72 3.76 0.97 0.70
CA PHE A 72 5.09 1.19 1.27
C PHE A 72 6.08 0.11 0.82
N LEU A 73 5.69 -1.17 0.90
CA LEU A 73 6.54 -2.30 0.50
C LEU A 73 6.85 -2.29 -1.00
N LEU A 74 5.93 -1.82 -1.85
CA LEU A 74 6.22 -1.58 -3.27
C LEU A 74 7.31 -0.53 -3.44
N GLY A 75 7.23 0.58 -2.70
CA GLY A 75 8.28 1.62 -2.67
C GLY A 75 9.63 1.05 -2.25
N VAL A 76 9.67 0.26 -1.18
CA VAL A 76 10.89 -0.42 -0.69
C VAL A 76 11.44 -1.38 -1.75
N GLY A 77 10.58 -2.18 -2.39
CA GLY A 77 10.96 -3.10 -3.44
C GLY A 77 11.60 -2.42 -4.65
N ILE A 78 11.06 -1.26 -5.06
CA ILE A 78 11.65 -0.44 -6.14
C ILE A 78 13.06 0.03 -5.75
N VAL A 79 13.23 0.53 -4.52
CA VAL A 79 14.53 1.01 -4.03
C VAL A 79 15.55 -0.13 -3.96
N ILE A 80 15.19 -1.26 -3.36
CA ILE A 80 16.06 -2.44 -3.25
C ILE A 80 16.45 -2.93 -4.65
N LYS A 81 15.47 -3.12 -5.54
CA LYS A 81 15.74 -3.55 -6.91
C LYS A 81 16.69 -2.58 -7.62
N PHE A 82 16.51 -1.27 -7.46
CA PHE A 82 17.39 -0.29 -8.08
C PHE A 82 18.82 -0.30 -7.50
N LEU A 83 18.97 -0.43 -6.19
CA LEU A 83 20.27 -0.45 -5.51
C LEU A 83 21.09 -1.71 -5.82
N PHE A 84 20.43 -2.86 -5.98
CA PHE A 84 21.09 -4.16 -6.21
C PHE A 84 21.08 -4.62 -7.68
N ALA A 85 20.29 -4.01 -8.56
CA ALA A 85 20.29 -4.34 -9.99
C ALA A 85 21.67 -4.11 -10.63
N ALA A 86 22.04 -4.98 -11.58
CA ALA A 86 23.23 -4.78 -12.40
C ALA A 86 23.09 -3.51 -13.27
N ARG A 87 24.22 -2.94 -13.71
CA ARG A 87 24.23 -1.68 -14.50
C ARG A 87 23.35 -1.76 -15.75
N ALA A 88 23.34 -2.90 -16.44
CA ALA A 88 22.50 -3.14 -17.61
C ALA A 88 20.99 -3.16 -17.27
N GLU A 89 20.62 -3.78 -16.16
CA GLU A 89 19.22 -3.83 -15.69
C GLU A 89 18.72 -2.46 -15.22
N ARG A 90 19.56 -1.66 -14.57
CA ARG A 90 19.22 -0.27 -14.20
C ARG A 90 18.94 0.57 -15.44
N GLN A 91 19.76 0.43 -16.47
CA GLN A 91 19.55 1.14 -17.74
C GLN A 91 18.26 0.70 -18.42
N ALA A 92 17.93 -0.59 -18.42
CA ALA A 92 16.67 -1.10 -18.94
C ALA A 92 15.46 -0.57 -18.14
N MET A 93 15.55 -0.51 -16.81
CA MET A 93 14.51 0.05 -15.95
C MET A 93 14.27 1.55 -16.22
N LEU A 94 15.35 2.33 -16.37
CA LEU A 94 15.28 3.74 -16.72
C LEU A 94 14.84 3.99 -18.17
N ALA A 95 15.03 3.04 -19.08
CA ALA A 95 14.51 3.11 -20.45
C ALA A 95 12.99 2.89 -20.47
N ARG A 96 12.49 1.87 -19.76
CA ARG A 96 11.05 1.58 -19.65
C ARG A 96 10.23 2.68 -18.99
N MET A 97 10.85 3.53 -18.17
CA MET A 97 10.16 4.69 -17.58
C MET A 97 9.66 5.71 -18.61
N ASP A 98 10.30 5.82 -19.79
CA ASP A 98 9.83 6.73 -20.84
C ASP A 98 8.66 6.10 -21.62
N ASP A 99 8.69 4.79 -21.86
CA ASP A 99 7.63 4.07 -22.58
C ASP A 99 6.35 3.89 -21.75
N ALA A 100 6.47 3.71 -20.43
CA ALA A 100 5.32 3.52 -19.53
C ALA A 100 4.35 4.72 -19.52
N PHE A 101 4.84 5.94 -19.81
CA PHE A 101 4.00 7.14 -19.86
C PHE A 101 3.27 7.31 -21.21
N LEU A 102 3.80 6.72 -22.29
CA LEU A 102 3.23 6.80 -23.64
C LEU A 102 2.39 5.57 -24.02
N HIS A 103 2.56 4.44 -23.32
CA HIS A 103 1.92 3.16 -23.66
C HIS A 103 1.04 2.57 -22.54
N SER A 104 0.44 3.40 -21.67
CA SER A 104 -0.43 2.93 -20.56
C SER A 104 -1.73 2.21 -20.98
N SER A 105 -1.83 1.75 -22.23
CA SER A 105 -2.98 0.98 -22.77
C SER A 105 -2.63 -0.47 -23.14
N ARG A 106 -1.39 -0.93 -22.95
CA ARG A 106 -1.07 -2.36 -23.11
C ARG A 106 -0.90 -3.01 -21.74
N GLU A 107 -1.84 -3.87 -21.41
CA GLU A 107 -1.87 -4.75 -20.25
C GLU A 107 -0.54 -5.49 -20.08
N GLU A 108 0.42 -4.93 -19.35
CA GLU A 108 1.50 -5.74 -18.80
C GLU A 108 0.96 -6.43 -17.54
N PRO A 109 0.85 -7.78 -17.52
CA PRO A 109 0.36 -8.50 -16.36
C PRO A 109 1.29 -8.22 -15.18
N ILE A 110 0.70 -7.84 -14.04
CA ILE A 110 1.40 -7.63 -12.77
C ILE A 110 2.38 -8.79 -12.56
N PRO A 111 3.68 -8.51 -12.30
CA PRO A 111 4.67 -9.56 -12.10
C PRO A 111 4.17 -10.56 -11.07
N ARG A 112 4.10 -11.86 -11.44
CA ARG A 112 3.44 -12.91 -10.64
C ARG A 112 3.88 -12.94 -9.18
N GLY A 113 5.15 -12.63 -8.89
CA GLY A 113 5.66 -12.53 -7.51
C GLY A 113 5.04 -11.41 -6.69
N VAL A 114 4.75 -10.26 -7.30
CA VAL A 114 4.06 -9.13 -6.63
C VAL A 114 2.60 -9.46 -6.40
N ALA A 115 1.93 -10.08 -7.38
CA ALA A 115 0.57 -10.57 -7.23
C ALA A 115 0.47 -11.62 -6.11
N LEU A 116 1.40 -12.58 -6.06
CA LEU A 116 1.48 -13.60 -5.00
C LEU A 116 1.79 -13.00 -3.63
N ALA A 117 2.63 -11.97 -3.54
CA ALA A 117 2.90 -11.29 -2.28
C ALA A 117 1.67 -10.53 -1.76
N ILE A 118 0.94 -9.84 -2.64
CA ILE A 118 -0.31 -9.16 -2.29
C ILE A 118 -1.38 -10.18 -1.87
N ILE A 119 -1.58 -11.24 -2.66
CA ILE A 119 -2.53 -12.31 -2.34
C ILE A 119 -2.14 -13.01 -1.03
N GLY A 120 -0.86 -13.32 -0.83
CA GLY A 120 -0.35 -13.94 0.39
C GLY A 120 -0.57 -13.07 1.62
N ALA A 121 -0.34 -11.75 1.52
CA ALA A 121 -0.61 -10.81 2.59
C ALA A 121 -2.11 -10.73 2.92
N VAL A 122 -2.98 -10.72 1.89
CA VAL A 122 -4.44 -10.72 2.05
C VAL A 122 -4.94 -12.03 2.69
N VAL A 123 -4.46 -13.19 2.22
CA VAL A 123 -4.84 -14.50 2.77
C VAL A 123 -4.36 -14.65 4.21
N ALA A 124 -3.11 -14.30 4.52
CA ALA A 124 -2.58 -14.32 5.87
C ALA A 124 -3.38 -13.39 6.82
N PHE A 125 -3.84 -12.25 6.32
CA PHE A 125 -4.70 -11.32 7.05
C PHE A 125 -6.08 -11.91 7.39
N PHE A 126 -6.76 -12.55 6.43
CA PHE A 126 -8.04 -13.22 6.69
C PHE A 126 -7.91 -14.42 7.62
N VAL A 127 -6.84 -15.18 7.51
CA VAL A 127 -6.53 -16.28 8.42
C VAL A 127 -6.31 -15.76 9.84
N TYR A 128 -5.52 -14.69 10.00
CA TYR A 128 -5.31 -14.05 11.29
C TYR A 128 -6.61 -13.51 11.90
N LEU A 129 -7.44 -12.82 11.11
CA LEU A 129 -8.76 -12.35 11.55
C LEU A 129 -9.64 -13.52 12.03
N GLY A 130 -9.72 -14.60 11.25
CA GLY A 130 -10.48 -15.79 11.61
C GLY A 130 -10.05 -16.40 12.94
N PHE A 131 -8.75 -16.46 13.21
CA PHE A 131 -8.21 -16.93 14.49
C PHE A 131 -8.45 -15.95 15.64
N SER A 132 -8.34 -14.63 15.40
CA SER A 132 -8.56 -13.62 16.43
C SER A 132 -10.00 -13.55 16.93
N ILE A 133 -10.97 -13.86 16.06
CA ILE A 133 -12.41 -13.87 16.39
C ILE A 133 -12.81 -15.14 17.15
N HIS A 134 -12.12 -16.28 16.94
CA HIS A 134 -12.39 -17.53 17.67
C HIS A 134 -11.62 -17.66 19.00
N ALA A 135 -10.65 -16.79 19.24
CA ALA A 135 -9.85 -16.76 20.46
C ALA A 135 -10.42 -15.83 21.55
N GLN A 136 -11.55 -15.17 21.27
CA GLN A 136 -12.35 -14.36 22.21
C GLN A 136 -13.65 -15.09 22.53
#